data_AF-A0A7X7T8U4-F1
#
_entry.id   AF-A0A7X7T8U4-F1
#
_cell.length_a   1.000
_cell.length_b   1.000
_cell.length_c   1.000
_cell.angle_alpha   90.00
_cell.angle_beta   90.00
_cell.angle_gamma   90.00
#
_symmetry.space_group_name_H-M   'P 1'
#
loop_
_entity.id
_entity.type
_entity.pdbx_description
1 polymer ?
#
loop_
_entity_poly.entity_id
_entity_poly.type
_entity_poly.pdbx_seq_one_letter_code
_entity_poly.pdbx_strand_id
1 'polypeptide(L)'
;MYNGINRPILEEIANDIVRQDGLHKIDLMVFTGDLIENSDMPPIQVQYENWMSVMRTLTDAGIHVLCCRGNHDSDWPAYFGSDAYPLFKQPDNGPPGEQYMTYSKKHQNAVFIVLDTFSGLNEFSTCRINLPWLQSVLSDNRQPHVFVFGHVPAFKALHEDCLDDYPQDRDRFWQTLALHGARTYMCSHDHFYDRARIDDGDGDPDNDLQQLIVATAGAPLYPAPHYNGDNGIYQPINQFHAMQFGYMIVEVNDLSVTMTWMQRDNALPGMGAYFAADSWDYQVSPRPVSFPDVNLRQLISHILGVENPTPRHMLELTELSADDRMIRDLEGLQFAHNLHTADLRNNQIESIRALLDLDQLSRVDLRDNPLSIQTYCREVADLQQRNPAAKIHVDPPKHSLLSDCSANERDLDILSQAWLQTCIGENAFCTRSDLDQSGGVDLNDLRILAEFWLAIP
;
A
#
# COMPACT_ATOMS: atom_id res chain seq x y z
N MET A 1 10.55 5.22 -41.47
CA MET A 1 10.14 3.80 -41.56
C MET A 1 9.06 3.60 -40.52
N TYR A 2 8.09 2.75 -40.83
CA TYR A 2 7.06 2.37 -39.87
C TYR A 2 7.71 1.55 -38.74
N ASN A 3 7.37 1.85 -37.48
CA ASN A 3 8.14 1.39 -36.31
C ASN A 3 7.30 0.54 -35.32
N GLY A 4 6.05 0.22 -35.65
CA GLY A 4 5.09 -0.44 -34.74
C GLY A 4 4.51 0.46 -33.66
N ILE A 5 4.88 1.74 -33.65
CA ILE A 5 4.38 2.78 -32.74
C ILE A 5 4.28 4.12 -33.49
N ASN A 6 3.43 5.02 -33.01
CA ASN A 6 3.48 6.44 -33.40
C ASN A 6 4.61 7.16 -32.64
N ARG A 7 5.85 6.87 -33.05
CA ARG A 7 7.07 7.36 -32.37
C ARG A 7 7.08 8.89 -32.18
N PRO A 8 6.72 9.74 -33.17
CA PRO A 8 6.72 11.19 -32.97
C PRO A 8 5.83 11.65 -31.81
N ILE A 9 4.62 11.12 -31.68
CA ILE A 9 3.69 11.50 -30.61
C ILE A 9 4.16 10.92 -29.27
N LEU A 10 4.55 9.65 -29.25
CA LEU A 10 4.97 8.99 -28.02
C LEU A 10 6.26 9.61 -27.44
N GLU A 11 7.21 9.99 -28.29
CA GLU A 11 8.41 10.73 -27.86
C GLU A 11 8.06 12.13 -27.34
N GLU A 12 7.12 12.83 -27.97
CA GLU A 12 6.68 14.16 -27.50
C GLU A 12 6.05 14.05 -26.10
N ILE A 13 5.18 13.07 -25.87
CA ILE A 13 4.58 12.77 -24.55
C ILE A 13 5.65 12.43 -23.53
N ALA A 14 6.56 11.49 -23.83
CA ALA A 14 7.58 11.06 -22.88
C ALA A 14 8.51 12.23 -22.45
N ASN A 15 8.89 13.08 -23.41
CA ASN A 15 9.70 14.27 -23.11
C ASN A 15 8.91 15.31 -22.29
N ASP A 16 7.62 15.49 -22.57
CA ASP A 16 6.81 16.42 -21.80
C ASP A 16 6.60 15.93 -20.36
N ILE A 17 6.38 14.63 -20.14
CA ILE A 17 6.31 14.04 -18.79
C ILE A 17 7.60 14.33 -18.01
N VAL A 18 8.79 14.09 -18.58
CA VAL A 18 10.07 14.41 -17.92
C VAL A 18 10.21 15.91 -17.64
N ARG A 19 9.68 16.78 -18.51
CA ARG A 19 9.66 18.23 -18.26
C ARG A 19 8.74 18.58 -17.07
N GLN A 20 7.60 17.92 -16.95
CA GLN A 20 6.63 18.11 -15.88
C GLN A 20 7.12 17.56 -14.53
N ASP A 21 8.04 16.59 -14.53
CA ASP A 21 8.62 16.02 -13.30
C ASP A 21 9.18 17.09 -12.35
N GLY A 22 9.85 18.13 -12.89
CA GLY A 22 10.38 19.23 -12.07
C GLY A 22 9.30 20.02 -11.29
N LEU A 23 8.03 19.95 -11.72
CA LEU A 23 6.89 20.59 -11.08
C LEU A 23 6.08 19.61 -10.23
N HIS A 24 5.83 18.41 -10.76
CA HIS A 24 4.88 17.45 -10.20
C HIS A 24 5.55 16.30 -9.42
N LYS A 25 6.88 16.15 -9.51
CA LYS A 25 7.66 15.07 -8.88
C LYS A 25 7.09 13.69 -9.23
N ILE A 26 7.20 13.33 -10.50
CA ILE A 26 6.61 12.13 -11.06
C ILE A 26 7.51 10.95 -10.70
N ASP A 27 6.98 9.99 -9.94
CA ASP A 27 7.71 8.79 -9.54
C ASP A 27 7.35 7.54 -10.38
N LEU A 28 6.17 7.56 -11.00
CA LEU A 28 5.54 6.40 -11.61
C LEU A 28 4.65 6.82 -12.79
N MET A 29 4.70 6.02 -13.85
CA MET A 29 3.82 6.09 -15.02
C MET A 29 3.14 4.74 -15.24
N VAL A 30 1.85 4.73 -15.59
CA VAL A 30 1.11 3.53 -15.97
C VAL A 30 0.66 3.66 -17.43
N PHE A 31 1.08 2.73 -18.28
CA PHE A 31 0.66 2.63 -19.68
C PHE A 31 -0.44 1.58 -19.79
N THR A 32 -1.65 1.97 -20.19
CA THR A 32 -2.87 1.14 -20.10
C THR A 32 -3.09 0.19 -21.29
N GLY A 33 -2.01 -0.33 -21.90
CA GLY A 33 -2.06 -1.32 -22.99
C GLY A 33 -2.03 -0.73 -24.39
N ASP A 34 -1.93 -1.62 -25.37
CA ASP A 34 -1.63 -1.33 -26.79
C ASP A 34 -0.33 -0.53 -26.92
N LEU A 35 0.73 -1.13 -26.38
CA LEU A 35 2.07 -0.57 -26.42
C LEU A 35 2.62 -0.55 -27.86
N ILE A 36 2.21 -1.53 -28.66
CA ILE A 36 2.59 -1.69 -30.07
C ILE A 36 1.35 -1.92 -30.93
N GLU A 37 1.46 -1.67 -32.23
CA GLU A 37 0.39 -1.98 -33.19
C GLU A 37 0.33 -3.48 -33.56
N ASN A 38 1.41 -4.23 -33.30
CA ASN A 38 1.50 -5.66 -33.60
C ASN A 38 1.20 -5.99 -35.08
N SER A 39 1.74 -5.16 -35.97
CA SER A 39 1.71 -5.39 -37.42
C SER A 39 2.72 -6.46 -37.86
N ASP A 40 2.62 -6.94 -39.09
CA ASP A 40 3.58 -7.91 -39.67
C ASP A 40 5.02 -7.35 -39.80
N MET A 41 5.16 -6.03 -39.96
CA MET A 41 6.44 -5.38 -40.23
C MET A 41 6.52 -4.02 -39.51
N PRO A 42 7.53 -3.77 -38.66
CA PRO A 42 8.68 -4.63 -38.37
C PRO A 42 8.30 -5.80 -37.44
N PRO A 43 9.15 -6.83 -37.28
CA PRO A 43 8.88 -7.94 -36.35
C PRO A 43 8.52 -7.46 -34.95
N ILE A 44 7.64 -8.18 -34.25
CA ILE A 44 7.11 -7.80 -32.93
C ILE A 44 8.21 -7.40 -31.92
N GLN A 45 9.34 -8.11 -31.92
CA GLN A 45 10.50 -7.78 -31.10
C GLN A 45 10.99 -6.34 -31.35
N VAL A 46 11.10 -5.94 -32.62
CA VAL A 46 11.55 -4.60 -33.00
C VAL A 46 10.51 -3.55 -32.60
N GLN A 47 9.22 -3.87 -32.65
CA GLN A 47 8.16 -2.97 -32.19
C GLN A 47 8.29 -2.70 -30.68
N TYR A 48 8.46 -3.75 -29.87
CA TYR A 48 8.70 -3.60 -28.43
C TYR A 48 10.01 -2.89 -28.12
N GLU A 49 11.10 -3.21 -28.81
CA GLU A 49 12.38 -2.51 -28.65
C GLU A 49 12.25 -1.02 -28.98
N ASN A 50 11.47 -0.66 -30.02
CA ASN A 50 11.17 0.73 -30.35
C ASN A 50 10.36 1.41 -29.25
N TRP A 51 9.31 0.78 -28.73
CA TRP A 51 8.52 1.32 -27.61
C TRP A 51 9.38 1.52 -26.36
N MET A 52 10.14 0.50 -25.96
CA MET A 52 11.06 0.56 -24.83
C MET A 52 12.12 1.64 -25.02
N SER A 53 12.59 1.87 -26.25
CA SER A 53 13.55 2.94 -26.54
C SER A 53 12.99 4.33 -26.20
N VAL A 54 11.68 4.55 -26.40
CA VAL A 54 11.03 5.82 -26.06
C VAL A 54 10.82 5.89 -24.55
N MET A 55 10.32 4.83 -23.93
CA MET A 55 10.09 4.77 -22.48
C MET A 55 11.36 4.85 -21.64
N ARG A 56 12.54 4.54 -22.22
CA ARG A 56 13.84 4.79 -21.56
C ARG A 56 14.02 6.25 -21.16
N THR A 57 13.41 7.19 -21.90
CA THR A 57 13.36 8.61 -21.52
C THR A 57 12.81 8.80 -20.10
N LEU A 58 11.78 8.04 -19.73
CA LEU A 58 11.18 8.07 -18.39
C LEU A 58 12.08 7.36 -17.37
N THR A 59 12.55 6.14 -17.68
CA THR A 59 13.37 5.37 -16.73
C THR A 59 14.71 6.02 -16.44
N ASP A 60 15.33 6.69 -17.43
CA ASP A 60 16.57 7.42 -17.27
C ASP A 60 16.39 8.68 -16.40
N ALA A 61 15.16 9.22 -16.33
CA ALA A 61 14.77 10.28 -15.41
C ALA A 61 14.38 9.76 -14.02
N GLY A 62 14.41 8.44 -13.78
CA GLY A 62 14.03 7.82 -12.51
C GLY A 62 12.54 7.51 -12.37
N ILE A 63 11.74 7.71 -13.43
CA ILE A 63 10.30 7.42 -13.43
C ILE A 63 10.10 5.94 -13.74
N HIS A 64 9.43 5.21 -12.83
CA HIS A 64 9.10 3.81 -13.06
C HIS A 64 7.93 3.65 -14.05
N VAL A 65 7.98 2.63 -14.91
CA VAL A 65 6.93 2.38 -15.91
C VAL A 65 6.23 1.05 -15.62
N LEU A 66 4.94 1.13 -15.31
CA LEU A 66 4.01 -0.01 -15.21
C LEU A 66 3.22 -0.13 -16.50
N CYS A 67 2.95 -1.36 -16.91
CA CYS A 67 2.23 -1.63 -18.16
C CYS A 67 1.05 -2.55 -17.93
N CYS A 68 -0.09 -2.21 -18.51
CA CYS A 68 -1.22 -3.11 -18.73
C CYS A 68 -1.06 -3.77 -20.10
N ARG A 69 -1.52 -5.01 -20.25
CA ARG A 69 -1.57 -5.68 -21.55
C ARG A 69 -2.81 -5.24 -22.31
N GLY A 70 -2.65 -4.82 -23.57
CA GLY A 70 -3.73 -4.59 -24.54
C GLY A 70 -3.93 -5.74 -25.50
N ASN A 71 -4.95 -5.65 -26.36
CA ASN A 71 -5.25 -6.69 -27.35
C ASN A 71 -4.19 -6.77 -28.46
N HIS A 72 -3.42 -5.70 -28.68
CA HIS A 72 -2.28 -5.75 -29.61
C HIS A 72 -1.03 -6.38 -28.96
N ASP A 73 -0.93 -6.45 -27.64
CA ASP A 73 0.32 -6.80 -26.96
C ASP A 73 0.53 -8.33 -26.82
N SER A 74 0.80 -8.97 -27.95
CA SER A 74 1.14 -10.40 -28.04
C SER A 74 2.52 -10.72 -27.46
N ASP A 75 2.79 -12.00 -27.15
CA ASP A 75 4.05 -12.48 -26.58
C ASP A 75 4.47 -11.82 -25.25
N TRP A 76 3.50 -11.29 -24.48
CA TRP A 76 3.74 -10.50 -23.28
C TRP A 76 4.82 -11.04 -22.31
N PRO A 77 4.81 -12.32 -21.89
CA PRO A 77 5.80 -12.81 -20.92
C PRO A 77 7.25 -12.74 -21.44
N ALA A 78 7.46 -12.78 -22.76
CA ALA A 78 8.79 -12.72 -23.37
C ALA A 78 9.47 -11.35 -23.19
N TYR A 79 8.68 -10.29 -22.96
CA TYR A 79 9.16 -8.91 -22.83
C TYR A 79 8.95 -8.36 -21.43
N PHE A 80 7.75 -8.52 -20.86
CA PHE A 80 7.35 -7.92 -19.59
C PHE A 80 7.42 -8.89 -18.40
N GLY A 81 7.73 -10.16 -18.64
CA GLY A 81 8.10 -11.15 -17.61
C GLY A 81 9.58 -11.58 -17.66
N SER A 82 10.36 -11.00 -18.57
CA SER A 82 11.69 -11.49 -18.93
C SER A 82 12.83 -10.72 -18.24
N ASP A 83 13.85 -11.46 -17.79
CA ASP A 83 15.07 -10.88 -17.23
C ASP A 83 15.95 -10.20 -18.30
N ALA A 84 15.63 -10.35 -19.59
CA ALA A 84 16.27 -9.61 -20.66
C ALA A 84 15.92 -8.11 -20.65
N TYR A 85 14.77 -7.74 -20.06
CA TYR A 85 14.26 -6.36 -20.00
C TYR A 85 13.93 -5.94 -18.56
N PRO A 86 14.90 -5.93 -17.64
CA PRO A 86 14.65 -5.80 -16.21
C PRO A 86 13.99 -4.46 -15.81
N LEU A 87 14.20 -3.39 -16.58
CA LEU A 87 13.59 -2.08 -16.32
C LEU A 87 12.07 -2.06 -16.61
N PHE A 88 11.59 -2.96 -17.47
CA PHE A 88 10.20 -3.03 -17.90
C PHE A 88 9.50 -4.31 -17.40
N LYS A 89 10.21 -5.16 -16.66
CA LYS A 89 9.63 -6.37 -16.07
C LYS A 89 8.57 -5.99 -15.04
N GLN A 90 7.36 -6.51 -15.22
CA GLN A 90 6.22 -6.23 -14.35
C GLN A 90 6.26 -7.13 -13.10
N PRO A 91 5.46 -6.84 -12.05
CA PRO A 91 5.40 -7.70 -10.87
C PRO A 91 4.77 -9.08 -11.16
N ASP A 92 5.28 -10.12 -10.49
CA ASP A 92 4.81 -11.52 -10.60
C ASP A 92 3.91 -11.93 -9.41
N ASN A 93 2.99 -11.04 -9.00
CA ASN A 93 2.09 -11.30 -7.87
C ASN A 93 0.61 -11.44 -8.28
N GLY A 94 0.39 -11.69 -9.57
CA GLY A 94 -0.91 -12.00 -10.16
C GLY A 94 -1.41 -13.40 -9.83
N PRO A 95 -2.65 -13.72 -10.23
CA PRO A 95 -3.20 -15.06 -10.11
C PRO A 95 -2.53 -16.04 -11.09
N PRO A 96 -2.64 -17.36 -10.84
CA PRO A 96 -2.11 -18.36 -11.75
C PRO A 96 -2.65 -18.19 -13.19
N GLY A 97 -1.74 -18.11 -14.16
CA GLY A 97 -2.07 -17.92 -15.58
C GLY A 97 -2.06 -16.46 -16.06
N GLU A 98 -1.92 -15.50 -15.13
CA GLU A 98 -1.89 -14.06 -15.39
C GLU A 98 -0.60 -13.39 -14.85
N GLN A 99 0.44 -14.17 -14.59
CA GLN A 99 1.74 -13.66 -14.14
C GLN A 99 2.25 -12.55 -15.06
N TYR A 100 2.77 -11.46 -14.47
CA TYR A 100 3.25 -10.26 -15.16
C TYR A 100 2.20 -9.43 -15.92
N MET A 101 0.94 -9.88 -15.99
CA MET A 101 -0.15 -9.21 -16.72
C MET A 101 -1.16 -8.60 -15.75
N THR A 102 -1.59 -9.39 -14.75
CA THR A 102 -2.36 -8.92 -13.60
C THR A 102 -1.42 -8.80 -12.41
N TYR A 103 -1.39 -7.64 -11.75
CA TYR A 103 -0.53 -7.43 -10.59
C TYR A 103 -0.95 -6.24 -9.74
N SER A 104 -0.40 -6.18 -8.53
CA SER A 104 -0.53 -5.01 -7.66
C SER A 104 0.84 -4.48 -7.23
N LYS A 105 0.95 -3.16 -7.10
CA LYS A 105 2.14 -2.48 -6.59
C LYS A 105 1.73 -1.38 -5.62
N LYS A 106 2.19 -1.49 -4.38
CA LYS A 106 2.12 -0.38 -3.42
C LYS A 106 3.19 0.64 -3.77
N HIS A 107 2.82 1.90 -3.81
CA HIS A 107 3.75 3.00 -4.03
C HIS A 107 3.29 4.19 -3.21
N GLN A 108 4.15 4.63 -2.28
CA GLN A 108 3.82 5.64 -1.27
C GLN A 108 2.52 5.28 -0.52
N ASN A 109 1.54 6.19 -0.49
CA ASN A 109 0.25 6.01 0.17
C ASN A 109 -0.86 5.48 -0.77
N ALA A 110 -0.49 4.83 -1.89
CA ALA A 110 -1.43 4.28 -2.85
C ALA A 110 -1.13 2.81 -3.19
N VAL A 111 -2.16 2.08 -3.62
CA VAL A 111 -2.02 0.80 -4.30
C VAL A 111 -2.47 0.95 -5.75
N PHE A 112 -1.60 0.50 -6.66
CA PHE A 112 -1.85 0.43 -8.09
C PHE A 112 -2.17 -1.02 -8.43
N ILE A 113 -3.33 -1.27 -9.04
CA ILE A 113 -3.78 -2.59 -9.45
C ILE A 113 -3.96 -2.57 -10.95
N VAL A 114 -3.16 -3.38 -11.65
CA VAL A 114 -3.24 -3.52 -13.10
C VAL A 114 -3.84 -4.89 -13.40
N LEU A 115 -4.89 -4.91 -14.20
CA LEU A 115 -5.66 -6.10 -14.51
C LEU A 115 -5.47 -6.47 -15.98
N ASP A 116 -5.15 -7.72 -16.24
CA ASP A 116 -5.37 -8.30 -17.56
C ASP A 116 -6.87 -8.42 -17.81
N THR A 117 -7.36 -7.75 -18.85
CA THR A 117 -8.79 -7.78 -19.21
C THR A 117 -9.11 -8.86 -20.24
N PHE A 118 -8.23 -9.85 -20.41
CA PHE A 118 -8.30 -10.89 -21.43
C PHE A 118 -8.10 -12.30 -20.85
N SER A 119 -8.34 -12.49 -19.54
CA SER A 119 -8.28 -13.78 -18.83
C SER A 119 -6.97 -14.58 -19.01
N GLY A 120 -5.84 -13.87 -19.10
CA GLY A 120 -4.49 -14.43 -19.11
C GLY A 120 -4.10 -15.08 -20.43
N LEU A 121 -3.22 -16.09 -20.35
CA LEU A 121 -2.65 -16.76 -21.53
C LEU A 121 -3.56 -17.86 -22.12
N ASN A 122 -4.60 -18.27 -21.41
CA ASN A 122 -5.40 -19.44 -21.78
C ASN A 122 -6.69 -19.09 -22.54
N GLU A 123 -7.19 -17.85 -22.43
CA GLU A 123 -8.48 -17.41 -22.97
C GLU A 123 -8.43 -16.00 -23.57
N PHE A 124 -7.50 -15.78 -24.52
CA PHE A 124 -7.32 -14.51 -25.23
C PHE A 124 -8.54 -14.15 -26.11
N SER A 125 -9.64 -13.75 -25.47
CA SER A 125 -10.89 -13.28 -26.10
C SER A 125 -12.02 -12.98 -25.10
N THR A 126 -11.82 -13.17 -23.79
CA THR A 126 -12.87 -12.88 -22.82
C THR A 126 -12.57 -11.56 -22.12
N CYS A 127 -13.35 -10.53 -22.44
CA CYS A 127 -13.33 -9.21 -21.79
C CYS A 127 -13.74 -9.32 -20.31
N ARG A 128 -12.86 -9.91 -19.51
CA ARG A 128 -13.09 -10.32 -18.12
C ARG A 128 -11.82 -10.17 -17.32
N ILE A 129 -12.00 -10.14 -16.01
CA ILE A 129 -10.93 -9.98 -15.03
C ILE A 129 -10.99 -11.07 -13.97
N ASN A 130 -9.86 -11.31 -13.31
CA ASN A 130 -9.78 -12.22 -12.18
C ASN A 130 -10.36 -11.60 -10.90
N LEU A 131 -11.68 -11.60 -10.78
CA LEU A 131 -12.38 -10.96 -9.67
C LEU A 131 -11.99 -11.52 -8.28
N PRO A 132 -11.85 -12.85 -8.08
CA PRO A 132 -11.43 -13.38 -6.78
C PRO A 132 -10.05 -12.88 -6.34
N TRP A 133 -9.10 -12.76 -7.26
CA TRP A 133 -7.78 -12.21 -6.95
C TRP A 133 -7.85 -10.72 -6.59
N LEU A 134 -8.61 -9.93 -7.35
CA LEU A 134 -8.81 -8.51 -7.07
C LEU A 134 -9.41 -8.28 -5.67
N GLN A 135 -10.45 -9.06 -5.32
CA GLN A 135 -11.09 -9.00 -4.00
C GLN A 135 -10.11 -9.31 -2.86
N SER A 136 -9.22 -10.28 -3.06
CA SER A 136 -8.17 -10.62 -2.10
C SER A 136 -7.22 -9.43 -1.87
N VAL A 137 -6.68 -8.86 -2.96
CA VAL A 137 -5.77 -7.70 -2.89
C VAL A 137 -6.42 -6.50 -2.20
N LEU A 138 -7.68 -6.20 -2.53
CA LEU A 138 -8.40 -5.07 -1.98
C LEU A 138 -8.79 -5.26 -0.50
N SER A 139 -9.07 -6.49 -0.09
CA SER A 139 -9.37 -6.83 1.32
C SER A 139 -8.13 -6.66 2.21
N ASP A 140 -6.96 -6.99 1.68
CA ASP A 140 -5.67 -6.84 2.37
C ASP A 140 -5.08 -5.43 2.25
N ASN A 141 -5.63 -4.60 1.36
CA ASN A 141 -5.14 -3.23 1.19
C ASN A 141 -5.38 -2.39 2.44
N ARG A 142 -4.37 -1.58 2.79
CA ARG A 142 -4.42 -0.58 3.86
C ARG A 142 -4.12 0.83 3.37
N GLN A 143 -3.75 0.99 2.08
CA GLN A 143 -3.50 2.29 1.48
C GLN A 143 -4.82 3.06 1.29
N PRO A 144 -4.84 4.38 1.55
CA PRO A 144 -6.03 5.20 1.34
C PRO A 144 -6.45 5.26 -0.12
N HIS A 145 -5.50 5.35 -1.04
CA HIS A 145 -5.78 5.48 -2.47
C HIS A 145 -5.67 4.14 -3.19
N VAL A 146 -6.68 3.85 -4.00
CA VAL A 146 -6.77 2.65 -4.83
C VAL A 146 -6.94 3.09 -6.28
N PHE A 147 -5.92 2.85 -7.10
CA PHE A 147 -5.98 3.09 -8.53
C PHE A 147 -6.06 1.75 -9.25
N VAL A 148 -7.08 1.57 -10.08
CA VAL A 148 -7.30 0.33 -10.83
C VAL A 148 -7.24 0.63 -12.32
N PHE A 149 -6.46 -0.18 -13.01
CA PHE A 149 -6.19 -0.06 -14.44
C PHE A 149 -6.56 -1.36 -15.15
N GLY A 150 -7.08 -1.23 -16.36
CA GLY A 150 -7.20 -2.32 -17.32
C GLY A 150 -7.05 -1.77 -18.73
N HIS A 151 -7.20 -2.62 -19.74
CA HIS A 151 -7.12 -2.15 -21.12
C HIS A 151 -8.48 -1.74 -21.67
N VAL A 152 -9.49 -2.60 -21.59
CA VAL A 152 -10.81 -2.33 -22.17
C VAL A 152 -11.75 -1.61 -21.19
N PRO A 153 -12.65 -0.72 -21.66
CA PRO A 153 -13.69 -0.11 -20.84
C PRO A 153 -14.57 -1.09 -20.06
N ALA A 154 -15.01 -0.66 -18.86
CA ALA A 154 -16.00 -1.39 -18.07
C ALA A 154 -17.43 -1.08 -18.51
N PHE A 155 -17.69 0.17 -18.88
CA PHE A 155 -18.89 0.61 -19.57
C PHE A 155 -18.46 0.97 -20.98
N LYS A 156 -18.95 0.22 -21.96
CA LYS A 156 -18.66 0.46 -23.37
C LYS A 156 -18.85 1.91 -23.73
N ALA A 157 -17.82 2.54 -24.27
CA ALA A 157 -17.89 3.90 -24.78
C ALA A 157 -17.99 3.88 -26.31
N LEU A 158 -17.16 3.09 -27.00
CA LEU A 158 -17.22 2.93 -28.46
C LEU A 158 -17.14 1.48 -28.96
N HIS A 159 -16.03 0.76 -28.73
CA HIS A 159 -15.82 -0.57 -29.33
C HIS A 159 -16.76 -1.67 -28.77
N GLU A 160 -16.87 -2.75 -29.55
CA GLU A 160 -17.61 -3.97 -29.23
C GLU A 160 -16.61 -5.05 -28.78
N ASP A 161 -16.28 -5.08 -27.49
CA ASP A 161 -15.34 -6.01 -26.83
C ASP A 161 -14.89 -5.41 -25.49
N CYS A 162 -15.86 -5.03 -24.68
CA CYS A 162 -15.64 -4.38 -23.39
C CYS A 162 -16.15 -5.27 -22.25
N LEU A 163 -15.90 -4.91 -20.99
CA LEU A 163 -16.36 -5.75 -19.87
C LEU A 163 -17.90 -5.85 -19.80
N ASP A 164 -18.63 -4.90 -20.40
CA ASP A 164 -20.10 -4.91 -20.47
C ASP A 164 -20.67 -6.00 -21.40
N ASP A 165 -19.84 -6.71 -22.18
CA ASP A 165 -20.24 -7.96 -22.84
C ASP A 165 -20.64 -9.04 -21.81
N TYR A 166 -20.17 -8.90 -20.57
CA TYR A 166 -20.53 -9.72 -19.42
C TYR A 166 -21.03 -8.84 -18.27
N PRO A 167 -22.23 -8.24 -18.40
CA PRO A 167 -22.67 -7.16 -17.53
C PRO A 167 -22.77 -7.58 -16.05
N GLN A 168 -23.13 -8.84 -15.77
CA GLN A 168 -23.16 -9.34 -14.39
C GLN A 168 -21.77 -9.43 -13.74
N ASP A 169 -20.75 -9.81 -14.51
CA ASP A 169 -19.37 -9.89 -14.03
C ASP A 169 -18.79 -8.46 -13.89
N ARG A 170 -19.09 -7.58 -14.84
CA ARG A 170 -18.77 -6.15 -14.81
C ARG A 170 -19.39 -5.44 -13.60
N ASP A 171 -20.66 -5.67 -13.32
CA ASP A 171 -21.36 -5.05 -12.19
C ASP A 171 -20.73 -5.46 -10.85
N ARG A 172 -20.34 -6.73 -10.70
CA ARG A 172 -19.63 -7.23 -9.51
C ARG A 172 -18.23 -6.62 -9.38
N PHE A 173 -17.54 -6.46 -10.49
CA PHE A 173 -16.26 -5.76 -10.54
C PHE A 173 -16.44 -4.30 -10.07
N TRP A 174 -17.40 -3.57 -10.63
CA TRP A 174 -17.67 -2.17 -10.27
C TRP A 174 -18.05 -2.01 -8.80
N GLN A 175 -18.94 -2.85 -8.28
CA GLN A 175 -19.32 -2.88 -6.86
C GLN A 175 -18.12 -3.16 -5.96
N THR A 176 -17.22 -4.06 -6.39
CA THR A 176 -15.99 -4.36 -5.64
C THR A 176 -15.10 -3.12 -5.57
N LEU A 177 -14.95 -2.37 -6.66
CA LEU A 177 -14.19 -1.12 -6.65
C LEU A 177 -14.79 -0.09 -5.68
N ALA A 178 -16.11 0.12 -5.77
CA ALA A 178 -16.82 1.08 -4.91
C ALA A 178 -16.70 0.71 -3.43
N LEU A 179 -16.93 -0.56 -3.08
CA LEU A 179 -16.86 -1.06 -1.70
C LEU A 179 -15.47 -0.84 -1.06
N HIS A 180 -14.40 -0.93 -1.86
CA HIS A 180 -13.03 -0.81 -1.37
C HIS A 180 -12.45 0.60 -1.53
N GLY A 181 -13.28 1.59 -1.86
CA GLY A 181 -12.93 3.00 -1.87
C GLY A 181 -12.12 3.44 -3.09
N ALA A 182 -12.10 2.66 -4.17
CA ALA A 182 -11.61 3.14 -5.45
C ALA A 182 -12.57 4.23 -5.96
N ARG A 183 -11.99 5.26 -6.59
CA ARG A 183 -12.75 6.39 -7.16
C ARG A 183 -12.72 6.42 -8.69
N THR A 184 -11.81 5.65 -9.27
CA THR A 184 -11.59 5.60 -10.71
C THR A 184 -11.27 4.20 -11.19
N TYR A 185 -11.76 3.87 -12.38
CA TYR A 185 -11.20 2.83 -13.24
C TYR A 185 -10.61 3.49 -14.48
N MET A 186 -9.32 3.25 -14.74
CA MET A 186 -8.60 3.84 -15.88
C MET A 186 -8.31 2.80 -16.95
N CYS A 187 -8.67 3.08 -18.19
CA CYS A 187 -8.52 2.16 -19.31
C CYS A 187 -8.10 2.85 -20.61
N SER A 188 -7.97 2.07 -21.68
CA SER A 188 -7.59 2.49 -23.04
C SER A 188 -8.57 1.91 -24.08
N HIS A 189 -8.07 1.35 -25.19
CA HIS A 189 -8.81 0.74 -26.30
C HIS A 189 -9.58 1.72 -27.20
N ASP A 190 -10.45 2.53 -26.59
CA ASP A 190 -11.22 3.55 -27.29
C ASP A 190 -10.38 4.83 -27.47
N HIS A 191 -9.68 4.98 -28.60
CA HIS A 191 -8.70 6.05 -28.91
C HIS A 191 -9.18 7.51 -28.82
N PHE A 192 -9.49 7.96 -27.62
CA PHE A 192 -9.82 9.32 -27.23
C PHE A 192 -9.59 9.49 -25.72
N TYR A 193 -9.65 10.73 -25.24
CA TYR A 193 -9.80 10.98 -23.82
C TYR A 193 -11.28 11.08 -23.49
N ASP A 194 -11.72 10.35 -22.47
CA ASP A 194 -13.08 10.45 -21.95
C ASP A 194 -13.13 10.27 -20.45
N ARG A 195 -13.94 11.10 -19.79
CA ARG A 195 -14.26 10.96 -18.37
C ARG A 195 -15.76 10.89 -18.22
N ALA A 196 -16.25 9.76 -17.71
CA ALA A 196 -17.65 9.57 -17.39
C ALA A 196 -17.83 9.21 -15.92
N ARG A 197 -18.77 9.89 -15.27
CA ARG A 197 -19.30 9.49 -13.97
C ARG A 197 -20.25 8.33 -14.20
N ILE A 198 -20.09 7.24 -13.49
CA ILE A 198 -21.00 6.11 -13.56
C ILE A 198 -21.91 6.18 -12.34
N ASP A 199 -23.12 6.71 -12.57
CA ASP A 199 -24.14 6.88 -11.55
C ASP A 199 -24.79 5.53 -11.22
N ASP A 200 -24.75 5.11 -9.96
CA ASP A 200 -25.31 3.81 -9.53
C ASP A 200 -26.80 3.89 -9.13
N GLY A 201 -27.39 5.09 -9.19
CA GLY A 201 -28.79 5.35 -8.91
C GLY A 201 -29.14 5.46 -7.43
N ASP A 202 -28.16 5.52 -6.52
CA ASP A 202 -28.40 5.69 -5.08
C ASP A 202 -28.78 7.13 -4.66
N GLY A 203 -28.54 8.10 -5.55
CA GLY A 203 -28.82 9.53 -5.37
C GLY A 203 -27.69 10.33 -4.72
N ASP A 204 -26.51 9.75 -4.51
CA ASP A 204 -25.30 10.36 -3.96
C ASP A 204 -24.16 10.42 -5.00
N PRO A 205 -24.10 11.51 -5.81
CA PRO A 205 -23.13 11.62 -6.89
C PRO A 205 -21.67 11.75 -6.42
N ASP A 206 -21.43 11.95 -5.13
CA ASP A 206 -20.07 12.13 -4.57
C ASP A 206 -19.37 10.79 -4.32
N ASN A 207 -20.13 9.68 -4.31
CA ASN A 207 -19.58 8.33 -4.14
C ASN A 207 -19.41 7.58 -5.49
N ASP A 208 -20.00 8.09 -6.56
CA ASP A 208 -19.92 7.54 -7.92
C ASP A 208 -18.48 7.39 -8.42
N LEU A 209 -18.20 6.25 -9.04
CA LEU A 209 -16.90 5.98 -9.65
C LEU A 209 -16.81 6.63 -11.04
N GLN A 210 -15.62 7.10 -11.39
CA GLN A 210 -15.32 7.58 -12.73
C GLN A 210 -14.72 6.45 -13.58
N GLN A 211 -15.19 6.29 -14.81
CA GLN A 211 -14.42 5.62 -15.85
C GLN A 211 -13.61 6.66 -16.62
N LEU A 212 -12.32 6.45 -16.73
CA LEU A 212 -11.38 7.30 -17.43
C LEU A 212 -10.76 6.52 -18.59
N ILE A 213 -11.09 6.90 -19.82
CA ILE A 213 -10.45 6.37 -21.02
C ILE A 213 -9.32 7.33 -21.38
N VAL A 214 -8.08 6.84 -21.40
CA VAL A 214 -6.87 7.63 -21.65
C VAL A 214 -6.06 7.00 -22.79
N ALA A 215 -6.70 6.80 -23.94
CA ALA A 215 -6.20 5.98 -25.05
C ALA A 215 -5.55 6.80 -26.19
N THR A 216 -4.71 7.77 -25.83
CA THR A 216 -4.39 8.93 -26.68
C THR A 216 -2.89 9.13 -26.88
N ALA A 217 -2.12 8.05 -26.69
CA ALA A 217 -0.67 8.05 -26.79
C ALA A 217 -0.12 7.94 -28.23
N GLY A 218 -1.00 7.91 -29.24
CA GLY A 218 -0.61 8.09 -30.64
C GLY A 218 -1.33 7.22 -31.68
N ALA A 219 -2.15 6.25 -31.28
CA ALA A 219 -2.98 5.48 -32.21
C ALA A 219 -4.05 6.37 -32.88
N PRO A 220 -4.61 5.99 -34.05
CA PRO A 220 -5.60 6.82 -34.75
C PRO A 220 -6.83 7.10 -33.89
N LEU A 221 -7.18 8.38 -33.74
CA LEU A 221 -8.25 8.82 -32.85
C LEU A 221 -9.64 8.48 -33.38
N TYR A 222 -10.56 8.20 -32.46
CA TYR A 222 -11.96 7.86 -32.75
C TYR A 222 -12.95 8.97 -32.38
N PRO A 223 -14.17 8.96 -32.96
CA PRO A 223 -15.23 9.91 -32.61
C PRO A 223 -15.75 9.73 -31.17
N ALA A 224 -16.62 10.65 -30.76
CA ALA A 224 -17.21 10.71 -29.43
C ALA A 224 -17.92 9.42 -28.97
N PRO A 225 -17.92 9.12 -27.66
CA PRO A 225 -18.53 7.92 -27.11
C PRO A 225 -20.06 7.93 -27.24
N HIS A 226 -20.64 6.74 -27.14
CA HIS A 226 -22.09 6.52 -27.20
C HIS A 226 -22.69 5.97 -25.91
N TYR A 227 -21.90 5.25 -25.10
CA TYR A 227 -22.38 4.60 -23.86
C TYR A 227 -23.66 3.76 -24.06
N ASN A 228 -23.74 3.08 -25.21
CA ASN A 228 -24.91 2.31 -25.65
C ASN A 228 -24.82 0.80 -25.32
N GLY A 229 -23.92 0.42 -24.41
CA GLY A 229 -23.77 -0.94 -23.88
C GLY A 229 -24.88 -1.36 -22.92
N ASP A 230 -24.81 -2.60 -22.41
CA ASP A 230 -25.67 -3.05 -21.31
C ASP A 230 -25.15 -2.48 -19.98
N ASN A 231 -25.71 -1.34 -19.57
CA ASN A 231 -25.30 -0.64 -18.36
C ASN A 231 -26.06 -1.10 -17.11
N GLY A 232 -27.05 -2.00 -17.24
CA GLY A 232 -27.85 -2.47 -16.11
C GLY A 232 -28.54 -1.31 -15.36
N ILE A 233 -28.25 -1.19 -14.05
CA ILE A 233 -28.77 -0.10 -13.21
C ILE A 233 -27.95 1.20 -13.33
N TYR A 234 -26.72 1.10 -13.85
CA TYR A 234 -25.80 2.22 -13.89
C TYR A 234 -26.15 3.15 -15.05
N GLN A 235 -25.93 4.44 -14.83
CA GLN A 235 -26.07 5.47 -15.84
C GLN A 235 -24.71 6.16 -16.07
N PRO A 236 -24.01 5.84 -17.17
CA PRO A 236 -22.84 6.61 -17.58
C PRO A 236 -23.24 8.04 -17.97
N ILE A 237 -22.63 9.02 -17.31
CA ILE A 237 -22.81 10.45 -17.56
C ILE A 237 -21.47 11.03 -17.98
N ASN A 238 -21.28 11.19 -19.30
CA ASN A 238 -20.08 11.80 -19.86
C ASN A 238 -19.88 13.22 -19.32
N GLN A 239 -18.74 13.45 -18.69
CA GLN A 239 -18.35 14.73 -18.08
C GLN A 239 -17.43 15.53 -18.99
N PHE A 240 -16.53 14.85 -19.68
CA PHE A 240 -15.59 15.46 -20.61
C PHE A 240 -15.18 14.47 -21.69
N HIS A 241 -14.99 14.98 -22.91
CA HIS A 241 -14.53 14.20 -24.05
C HIS A 241 -13.54 15.02 -24.89
N ALA A 242 -12.44 14.40 -25.33
CA ALA A 242 -11.53 14.98 -26.30
C ALA A 242 -10.98 13.93 -27.28
N MET A 243 -11.25 14.17 -28.58
CA MET A 243 -10.59 13.48 -29.68
C MET A 243 -9.23 14.13 -29.96
N GLN A 244 -8.29 14.00 -29.02
CA GLN A 244 -6.97 14.60 -29.13
C GLN A 244 -5.90 13.80 -28.37
N PHE A 245 -4.64 13.86 -28.86
CA PHE A 245 -3.51 13.24 -28.16
C PHE A 245 -3.22 13.92 -26.82
N GLY A 246 -2.66 13.17 -25.87
CA GLY A 246 -2.36 13.69 -24.53
C GLY A 246 -1.97 12.60 -23.54
N TYR A 247 -1.88 12.97 -22.27
CA TYR A 247 -1.67 12.05 -21.15
C TYR A 247 -2.30 12.64 -19.87
N MET A 248 -2.38 11.83 -18.80
CA MET A 248 -2.92 12.27 -17.52
C MET A 248 -1.80 12.44 -16.48
N ILE A 249 -1.84 13.53 -15.72
CA ILE A 249 -1.07 13.71 -14.49
C ILE A 249 -1.99 13.41 -13.31
N VAL A 250 -1.54 12.58 -12.37
CA VAL A 250 -2.27 12.25 -11.14
C VAL A 250 -1.41 12.68 -9.95
N GLU A 251 -1.84 13.73 -9.26
CA GLU A 251 -1.16 14.28 -8.09
C GLU A 251 -1.85 13.77 -6.82
N VAL A 252 -1.11 13.01 -6.01
CA VAL A 252 -1.60 12.49 -4.73
C VAL A 252 -0.99 13.30 -3.59
N ASN A 253 -1.83 14.08 -2.90
CA ASN A 253 -1.42 14.89 -1.75
C ASN A 253 -2.16 14.43 -0.50
N ASP A 254 -1.50 13.58 0.29
CA ASP A 254 -2.08 12.92 1.46
C ASP A 254 -3.39 12.19 1.09
N LEU A 255 -4.55 12.69 1.49
CA LEU A 255 -5.87 12.08 1.22
C LEU A 255 -6.60 12.71 0.03
N SER A 256 -6.00 13.69 -0.63
CA SER A 256 -6.56 14.36 -1.81
C SER A 256 -5.85 13.88 -3.06
N VAL A 257 -6.61 13.74 -4.15
CA VAL A 257 -6.07 13.44 -5.48
C VAL A 257 -6.61 14.44 -6.47
N THR A 258 -5.71 14.98 -7.29
CA THR A 258 -6.02 15.80 -8.46
C THR A 258 -5.59 15.05 -9.71
N MET A 259 -6.51 14.86 -10.65
CA MET A 259 -6.24 14.26 -11.94
C MET A 259 -6.41 15.32 -13.02
N THR A 260 -5.35 15.57 -13.77
CA THR A 260 -5.33 16.58 -14.83
C THR A 260 -5.04 15.93 -16.17
N TRP A 261 -5.97 16.09 -17.11
CA TRP A 261 -5.79 15.71 -18.50
C TRP A 261 -4.95 16.78 -19.22
N MET A 262 -3.77 16.36 -19.69
CA MET A 262 -2.83 17.18 -20.44
C MET A 262 -3.06 16.95 -21.93
N GLN A 263 -3.81 17.86 -22.55
CA GLN A 263 -4.14 17.77 -23.96
C GLN A 263 -3.04 18.41 -24.82
N ARG A 264 -2.70 17.74 -25.92
CA ARG A 264 -1.81 18.27 -26.95
C ARG A 264 -2.48 19.40 -27.73
N ASP A 265 -1.75 20.47 -28.02
CA ASP A 265 -2.12 21.52 -28.96
C ASP A 265 -1.48 21.23 -30.33
N ASN A 266 -2.31 21.02 -31.35
CA ASN A 266 -1.81 20.77 -32.71
C ASN A 266 -1.16 22.01 -33.34
N ALA A 267 -1.42 23.20 -32.81
CA ALA A 267 -0.80 24.45 -33.28
C ALA A 267 0.61 24.67 -32.72
N LEU A 268 1.01 23.96 -31.66
CA LEU A 268 2.29 24.10 -30.97
C LEU A 268 3.06 22.78 -31.01
N PRO A 269 3.73 22.40 -32.13
CA PRO A 269 4.52 21.18 -32.15
C PRO A 269 5.77 21.29 -31.26
N GLY A 270 6.10 20.22 -30.53
CA GLY A 270 7.32 20.14 -29.71
C GLY A 270 7.15 20.55 -28.24
N MET A 271 8.20 21.13 -27.64
CA MET A 271 8.19 21.42 -26.19
C MET A 271 7.15 22.49 -25.84
N GLY A 272 6.26 22.17 -24.90
CA GLY A 272 5.16 23.06 -24.49
C GLY A 272 3.86 22.85 -25.27
N ALA A 273 3.74 21.74 -26.02
CA ALA A 273 2.51 21.38 -26.73
C ALA A 273 1.34 21.03 -25.80
N TYR A 274 1.59 20.69 -24.52
CA TYR A 274 0.56 20.13 -23.64
C TYR A 274 0.05 21.16 -22.62
N PHE A 275 -1.26 21.23 -22.46
CA PHE A 275 -1.94 22.10 -21.50
C PHE A 275 -3.04 21.34 -20.76
N ALA A 276 -3.34 21.77 -19.53
CA ALA A 276 -4.43 21.20 -18.74
C ALA A 276 -5.79 21.55 -19.38
N ALA A 277 -6.49 20.54 -19.90
CA ALA A 277 -7.77 20.71 -20.61
C ALA A 277 -8.97 20.21 -19.81
N ASP A 278 -8.76 19.23 -18.93
CA ASP A 278 -9.75 18.75 -17.96
C ASP A 278 -9.06 18.48 -16.63
N SER A 279 -9.81 18.64 -15.53
CA SER A 279 -9.33 18.36 -14.19
C SER A 279 -10.47 17.81 -13.34
N TRP A 280 -10.15 16.81 -12.53
CA TRP A 280 -11.08 16.24 -11.57
C TRP A 280 -10.37 15.88 -10.28
N ASP A 281 -11.04 16.15 -9.18
CA ASP A 281 -10.48 16.01 -7.83
C ASP A 281 -11.37 15.11 -7.01
N TYR A 282 -10.74 14.31 -6.14
CA TYR A 282 -11.47 13.62 -5.07
C TYR A 282 -10.68 13.63 -3.77
N GLN A 283 -11.40 13.36 -2.68
CA GLN A 283 -10.82 13.07 -1.38
C GLN A 283 -11.31 11.72 -0.88
N VAL A 284 -10.46 11.06 -0.11
CA VAL A 284 -10.82 9.84 0.63
C VAL A 284 -10.80 10.10 2.12
N SER A 285 -11.64 9.39 2.84
CA SER A 285 -11.64 9.43 4.30
C SER A 285 -10.43 8.66 4.84
N PRO A 286 -9.72 9.20 5.84
CA PRO A 286 -8.62 8.50 6.46
C PRO A 286 -9.12 7.24 7.18
N ARG A 287 -8.40 6.14 7.03
CA ARG A 287 -8.68 4.93 7.80
C ARG A 287 -8.22 5.12 9.25
N PRO A 288 -9.08 4.85 10.25
CA PRO A 288 -8.66 4.88 11.64
C PRO A 288 -7.55 3.85 11.92
N VAL A 289 -6.67 4.19 12.84
CA VAL A 289 -5.70 3.27 13.42
C VAL A 289 -6.44 2.21 14.20
N SER A 290 -6.07 0.94 14.00
CA SER A 290 -6.60 -0.17 14.78
C SER A 290 -5.91 -0.23 16.13
N PHE A 291 -6.69 -0.23 17.20
CA PHE A 291 -6.23 -0.45 18.57
C PHE A 291 -6.96 -1.67 19.15
N PRO A 292 -6.33 -2.85 19.17
CA PRO A 292 -6.89 -4.04 19.79
C PRO A 292 -7.20 -3.85 21.28
N ASP A 293 -6.33 -3.12 21.99
CA ASP A 293 -6.53 -2.76 23.39
C ASP A 293 -7.50 -1.57 23.53
N VAL A 294 -8.64 -1.82 24.19
CA VAL A 294 -9.68 -0.81 24.36
C VAL A 294 -9.28 0.33 25.30
N ASN A 295 -8.42 0.06 26.29
CA ASN A 295 -7.96 1.07 27.25
C ASN A 295 -6.97 2.01 26.59
N LEU A 296 -6.04 1.46 25.78
CA LEU A 296 -5.15 2.26 24.94
C LEU A 296 -5.96 3.10 23.96
N ARG A 297 -6.91 2.49 23.23
CA ARG A 297 -7.76 3.20 22.28
C ARG A 297 -8.45 4.39 22.94
N GLN A 298 -9.13 4.16 24.06
CA GLN A 298 -9.86 5.23 24.78
C GLN A 298 -8.93 6.33 25.25
N LEU A 299 -7.73 5.99 25.74
CA LEU A 299 -6.74 6.97 26.17
C LEU A 299 -6.25 7.82 24.99
N ILE A 300 -5.87 7.19 23.88
CA ILE A 300 -5.39 7.90 22.70
C ILE A 300 -6.49 8.79 22.11
N SER A 301 -7.72 8.27 21.97
CA SER A 301 -8.88 9.05 21.52
C SER A 301 -9.13 10.26 22.43
N HIS A 302 -8.96 10.11 23.76
CA HIS A 302 -9.10 11.20 24.72
C HIS A 302 -7.99 12.25 24.59
N ILE A 303 -6.73 11.83 24.49
CA ILE A 303 -5.58 12.74 24.36
C ILE A 303 -5.68 13.55 23.07
N LEU A 304 -6.04 12.90 21.96
CA LEU A 304 -6.13 13.53 20.64
C LEU A 304 -7.46 14.25 20.39
N GLY A 305 -8.45 14.08 21.27
CA GLY A 305 -9.78 14.70 21.12
C GLY A 305 -10.56 14.20 19.91
N VAL A 306 -10.28 12.99 19.42
CA VAL A 306 -10.92 12.37 18.25
C VAL A 306 -11.40 10.96 18.58
N GLU A 307 -12.59 10.60 18.12
CA GLU A 307 -13.17 9.28 18.42
C GLU A 307 -12.39 8.14 17.76
N ASN A 308 -12.01 8.33 16.49
CA ASN A 308 -11.30 7.36 15.66
C ASN A 308 -9.98 7.96 15.16
N PRO A 309 -8.88 7.88 15.95
CA PRO A 309 -7.58 8.41 15.57
C PRO A 309 -7.11 7.82 14.25
N THR A 310 -6.48 8.64 13.41
CA THR A 310 -5.92 8.26 12.12
C THR A 310 -4.40 8.33 12.22
N PRO A 311 -3.61 7.72 11.31
CA PRO A 311 -2.16 7.85 11.36
C PRO A 311 -1.67 9.30 11.43
N ARG A 312 -2.39 10.24 10.79
CA ARG A 312 -2.09 11.67 10.86
C ARG A 312 -2.34 12.25 12.25
N HIS A 313 -3.46 11.92 12.89
CA HIS A 313 -3.72 12.34 14.29
C HIS A 313 -2.64 11.77 15.24
N MET A 314 -2.14 10.57 14.98
CA MET A 314 -1.08 9.97 15.80
C MET A 314 0.24 10.77 15.78
N LEU A 315 0.50 11.55 14.74
CA LEU A 315 1.65 12.46 14.67
C LEU A 315 1.56 13.63 15.67
N GLU A 316 0.39 13.91 16.23
CA GLU A 316 0.20 14.93 17.27
C GLU A 316 0.54 14.38 18.67
N LEU A 317 0.62 13.06 18.83
CA LEU A 317 0.96 12.40 20.09
C LEU A 317 2.47 12.51 20.34
N THR A 318 2.86 13.49 21.17
CA THR A 318 4.27 13.75 21.53
C THR A 318 4.64 13.21 22.91
N GLU A 319 3.66 13.05 23.80
CA GLU A 319 3.81 12.47 25.13
C GLU A 319 2.62 11.55 25.43
N LEU A 320 2.88 10.41 26.07
CA LEU A 320 1.88 9.45 26.50
C LEU A 320 2.05 9.15 28.00
N SER A 321 1.08 9.57 28.81
CA SER A 321 0.97 9.20 30.22
C SER A 321 -0.12 8.14 30.37
N ALA A 322 0.30 6.89 30.49
CA ALA A 322 -0.57 5.73 30.46
C ALA A 322 -0.30 4.79 31.65
N ASP A 323 0.13 5.33 32.79
CA ASP A 323 0.36 4.55 34.01
C ASP A 323 -0.96 3.98 34.57
N ASP A 324 -0.91 2.73 35.03
CA ASP A 324 -2.03 2.04 35.70
C ASP A 324 -3.34 2.06 34.89
N ARG A 325 -3.26 1.65 33.62
CA ARG A 325 -4.40 1.66 32.67
C ARG A 325 -4.86 0.28 32.24
N MET A 326 -4.30 -0.78 32.81
CA MET A 326 -4.57 -2.17 32.41
C MET A 326 -4.37 -2.40 30.90
N ILE A 327 -3.40 -1.71 30.29
CA ILE A 327 -3.05 -1.86 28.88
C ILE A 327 -2.24 -3.16 28.71
N ARG A 328 -2.58 -3.95 27.69
CA ARG A 328 -1.88 -5.20 27.34
C ARG A 328 -1.18 -5.11 26.00
N ASP A 329 -1.85 -4.48 25.04
CA ASP A 329 -1.38 -4.39 23.65
C ASP A 329 -1.13 -2.93 23.28
N LEU A 330 0.06 -2.67 22.73
CA LEU A 330 0.51 -1.35 22.30
C LEU A 330 0.27 -1.10 20.80
N GLU A 331 -0.29 -2.08 20.08
CA GLU A 331 -0.63 -1.96 18.67
C GLU A 331 -1.48 -0.70 18.42
N GLY A 332 -1.07 0.06 17.41
CA GLY A 332 -1.54 1.40 17.07
C GLY A 332 -0.54 2.51 17.42
N LEU A 333 0.36 2.30 18.40
CA LEU A 333 1.40 3.29 18.73
C LEU A 333 2.51 3.40 17.68
N GLN A 334 2.68 2.42 16.79
CA GLN A 334 3.68 2.49 15.72
C GLN A 334 3.49 3.67 14.76
N PHE A 335 2.30 4.27 14.74
CA PHE A 335 2.00 5.45 13.92
C PHE A 335 2.36 6.78 14.61
N ALA A 336 2.72 6.76 15.89
CA ALA A 336 3.04 7.95 16.68
C ALA A 336 4.51 8.38 16.51
N HIS A 337 4.95 8.65 15.28
CA HIS A 337 6.36 8.92 14.97
C HIS A 337 6.97 10.15 15.68
N ASN A 338 6.12 11.05 16.20
CA ASN A 338 6.56 12.21 16.99
C ASN A 338 6.49 11.98 18.51
N LEU A 339 6.28 10.74 18.97
CA LEU A 339 6.26 10.40 20.39
C LEU A 339 7.67 10.47 20.99
N HIS A 340 7.86 11.33 21.98
CA HIS A 340 9.13 11.54 22.66
C HIS A 340 9.18 10.91 24.05
N THR A 341 8.05 10.85 24.74
CA THR A 341 7.97 10.33 26.11
C THR A 341 6.79 9.39 26.27
N ALA A 342 7.02 8.20 26.80
CA ALA A 342 5.96 7.25 27.13
C ALA A 342 6.14 6.73 28.57
N ASP A 343 5.20 7.06 29.45
CA ASP A 343 5.06 6.43 30.77
C ASP A 343 4.00 5.32 30.67
N LEU A 344 4.45 4.08 30.67
CA LEU A 344 3.65 2.86 30.48
C LEU A 344 3.66 1.98 31.73
N ARG A 345 4.03 2.54 32.89
CA ARG A 345 4.18 1.76 34.13
C ARG A 345 2.88 1.13 34.61
N ASN A 346 2.98 0.06 35.39
CA ASN A 346 1.84 -0.59 36.05
C ASN A 346 0.76 -1.04 35.05
N ASN A 347 1.17 -1.67 33.96
CA ASN A 347 0.27 -2.23 32.96
C ASN A 347 0.47 -3.75 32.85
N GLN A 348 -0.09 -4.35 31.82
CA GLN A 348 -0.05 -5.79 31.55
C GLN A 348 0.66 -6.07 30.21
N ILE A 349 1.65 -5.24 29.88
CA ILE A 349 2.37 -5.27 28.61
C ILE A 349 3.38 -6.42 28.63
N GLU A 350 3.27 -7.33 27.65
CA GLU A 350 4.24 -8.41 27.47
C GLU A 350 5.23 -8.12 26.33
N SER A 351 4.85 -7.34 25.30
CA SER A 351 5.67 -6.97 24.14
C SER A 351 5.60 -5.48 23.85
N ILE A 352 6.71 -4.92 23.37
CA ILE A 352 6.85 -3.51 22.98
C ILE A 352 7.08 -3.34 21.48
N ARG A 353 6.76 -4.36 20.68
CA ARG A 353 6.99 -4.35 19.23
C ARG A 353 6.46 -3.10 18.53
N ALA A 354 5.31 -2.59 18.96
CA ALA A 354 4.70 -1.37 18.42
C ALA A 354 5.54 -0.10 18.61
N LEU A 355 6.54 -0.11 19.51
CA LEU A 355 7.44 1.02 19.76
C LEU A 355 8.73 0.96 18.93
N LEU A 356 9.05 -0.18 18.31
CA LEU A 356 10.37 -0.41 17.70
C LEU A 356 10.69 0.48 16.50
N ASP A 357 9.68 0.98 15.80
CA ASP A 357 9.85 1.88 14.66
C ASP A 357 9.73 3.38 15.03
N LEU A 358 9.66 3.70 16.33
CA LEU A 358 9.68 5.07 16.84
C LEU A 358 11.12 5.48 17.15
N ASP A 359 11.64 6.48 16.43
CA ASP A 359 13.06 6.89 16.46
C ASP A 359 13.32 8.26 17.12
N GLN A 360 12.27 8.89 17.68
CA GLN A 360 12.33 10.16 18.42
C GLN A 360 12.13 9.99 19.93
N LEU A 361 12.17 8.76 20.45
CA LEU A 361 11.94 8.49 21.86
C LEU A 361 13.11 9.01 22.71
N SER A 362 12.79 9.73 23.77
CA SER A 362 13.74 10.27 24.76
C SER A 362 13.60 9.61 26.13
N ARG A 363 12.41 9.13 26.46
CA ARG A 363 12.12 8.41 27.70
C ARG A 363 11.00 7.40 27.48
N VAL A 364 11.23 6.16 27.88
CA VAL A 364 10.20 5.11 27.94
C VAL A 364 10.27 4.46 29.31
N ASP A 365 9.15 4.37 30.01
CA ASP A 365 9.09 3.75 31.33
C ASP A 365 8.12 2.58 31.31
N LEU A 366 8.65 1.35 31.37
CA LEU A 366 7.94 0.08 31.25
C LEU A 366 7.96 -0.70 32.58
N ARG A 367 8.42 -0.09 33.67
CA ARG A 367 8.43 -0.75 34.99
C ARG A 367 7.03 -1.18 35.40
N ASP A 368 6.95 -2.15 36.27
CA ASP A 368 5.73 -2.79 36.75
C ASP A 368 4.87 -3.36 35.59
N ASN A 369 5.52 -4.00 34.60
CA ASN A 369 4.87 -4.75 33.52
C ASN A 369 5.40 -6.19 33.42
N PRO A 370 4.57 -7.16 33.00
CA PRO A 370 4.98 -8.55 32.79
C PRO A 370 5.71 -8.74 31.44
N LEU A 371 6.78 -7.98 31.17
CA LEU A 371 7.52 -8.09 29.91
C LEU A 371 8.01 -9.53 29.68
N SER A 372 7.79 -10.06 28.47
CA SER A 372 8.26 -11.39 28.09
C SER A 372 9.80 -11.44 28.04
N ILE A 373 10.38 -12.64 28.12
CA ILE A 373 11.84 -12.83 27.95
C ILE A 373 12.34 -12.28 26.61
N GLN A 374 11.58 -12.52 25.55
CA GLN A 374 11.89 -12.02 24.21
C GLN A 374 11.91 -10.48 24.18
N THR A 375 10.94 -9.86 24.83
CA THR A 375 10.82 -8.40 24.94
C THR A 375 11.99 -7.81 25.69
N TYR A 376 12.30 -8.37 26.86
CA TYR A 376 13.40 -7.92 27.71
C TYR A 376 14.76 -8.05 27.00
N CYS A 377 15.00 -9.18 26.35
CA CYS A 377 16.32 -9.53 25.81
C CYS A 377 16.58 -9.05 24.40
N ARG A 378 15.55 -8.79 23.59
CA ARG A 378 15.70 -8.36 22.20
C ARG A 378 15.04 -7.03 21.94
N GLU A 379 13.74 -6.91 22.20
CA GLU A 379 12.99 -5.71 21.83
C GLU A 379 13.47 -4.46 22.57
N VAL A 380 13.81 -4.55 23.86
CA VAL A 380 14.36 -3.42 24.62
C VAL A 380 15.74 -3.00 24.08
N ALA A 381 16.58 -3.96 23.69
CA ALA A 381 17.88 -3.68 23.10
C ALA A 381 17.75 -3.02 21.72
N ASP A 382 16.84 -3.52 20.88
CA ASP A 382 16.53 -2.96 19.56
C ASP A 382 15.99 -1.53 19.69
N LEU A 383 15.09 -1.29 20.65
CA LEU A 383 14.55 0.04 20.94
C LEU A 383 15.66 1.01 21.39
N GLN A 384 16.55 0.55 22.27
CA GLN A 384 17.69 1.35 22.75
C GLN A 384 18.70 1.65 21.62
N GLN A 385 18.93 0.69 20.71
CA GLN A 385 19.81 0.88 19.57
C GLN A 385 19.27 1.95 18.60
N ARG A 386 17.95 1.97 18.38
CA ARG A 386 17.30 2.97 17.53
C ARG A 386 17.19 4.33 18.18
N ASN A 387 17.14 4.37 19.51
CA ASN A 387 17.11 5.61 20.29
C ASN A 387 18.29 5.65 21.29
N PRO A 388 19.55 5.87 20.83
CA PRO A 388 20.74 5.71 21.69
C PRO A 388 20.77 6.62 22.92
N ALA A 389 20.11 7.78 22.86
CA ALA A 389 20.03 8.73 23.97
C ALA A 389 18.79 8.53 24.87
N ALA A 390 17.87 7.65 24.49
CA ALA A 390 16.65 7.43 25.25
C ALA A 390 16.95 6.79 26.61
N LYS A 391 16.22 7.23 27.62
CA LYS A 391 16.18 6.58 28.93
C LYS A 391 15.06 5.55 28.95
N ILE A 392 15.39 4.28 28.72
CA ILE A 392 14.44 3.17 28.77
C ILE A 392 14.54 2.51 30.15
N HIS A 393 13.45 2.58 30.92
CA HIS A 393 13.35 1.97 32.26
C HIS A 393 12.53 0.70 32.19
N VAL A 394 13.12 -0.41 32.59
CA VAL A 394 12.47 -1.72 32.72
C VAL A 394 12.81 -2.30 34.08
N ASP A 395 11.93 -3.12 34.63
CA ASP A 395 12.25 -3.86 35.84
C ASP A 395 13.34 -4.91 35.56
N PRO A 396 14.09 -5.34 36.59
CA PRO A 396 14.90 -6.54 36.49
C PRO A 396 14.02 -7.72 36.02
N PRO A 397 14.55 -8.58 35.14
CA PRO A 397 13.77 -9.66 34.57
C PRO A 397 13.42 -10.68 35.66
N LYS A 398 12.17 -11.13 35.68
CA LYS A 398 11.72 -12.20 36.59
C LYS A 398 12.18 -13.61 36.13
N HIS A 399 12.78 -13.72 34.95
CA HIS A 399 13.19 -15.00 34.34
C HIS A 399 14.67 -15.36 34.56
N SER A 400 15.49 -14.42 35.05
CA SER A 400 16.91 -14.65 35.36
C SER A 400 17.28 -13.97 36.68
N LEU A 401 17.93 -14.73 37.55
CA LEU A 401 18.38 -14.24 38.85
C LEU A 401 19.58 -13.31 38.71
N LEU A 402 20.38 -13.55 37.66
CA LEU A 402 21.50 -12.71 37.28
C LEU A 402 21.11 -11.49 36.44
N SER A 403 19.84 -11.39 36.04
CA SER A 403 19.40 -10.41 35.03
C SER A 403 20.13 -10.53 33.71
N ASP A 404 20.58 -11.74 33.38
CA ASP A 404 21.04 -12.10 32.05
C ASP A 404 19.88 -12.68 31.23
N CYS A 405 20.14 -12.90 29.94
CA CYS A 405 19.13 -13.42 29.01
C CYS A 405 19.12 -14.95 28.94
N SER A 406 19.52 -15.64 30.02
CA SER A 406 19.69 -17.09 29.99
C SER A 406 19.52 -17.69 31.37
N ALA A 407 18.42 -18.39 31.64
CA ALA A 407 18.35 -19.19 32.87
C ALA A 407 19.23 -20.44 32.72
N ASN A 408 20.28 -20.52 33.52
CA ASN A 408 21.32 -21.54 33.41
C ASN A 408 21.78 -22.06 34.79
N GLU A 409 22.79 -22.94 34.80
CA GLU A 409 23.35 -23.53 36.03
C GLU A 409 23.72 -22.50 37.10
N ARG A 410 24.11 -21.28 36.71
CA ARG A 410 24.43 -20.20 37.65
C ARG A 410 23.19 -19.65 38.33
N ASP A 411 22.08 -19.50 37.63
CA ASP A 411 20.82 -19.10 38.24
C ASP A 411 20.32 -20.18 39.20
N LEU A 412 20.46 -21.46 38.83
CA LEU A 412 20.11 -22.55 39.74
C LEU A 412 21.00 -22.60 40.98
N ASP A 413 22.29 -22.31 40.85
CA ASP A 413 23.19 -22.19 42.00
C ASP A 413 22.70 -21.09 42.96
N ILE A 414 22.33 -19.92 42.44
CA ILE A 414 21.79 -18.80 43.23
C ILE A 414 20.46 -19.17 43.89
N LEU A 415 19.55 -19.81 43.15
CA LEU A 415 18.28 -20.29 43.70
C LEU A 415 18.51 -21.32 44.80
N SER A 416 19.46 -22.25 44.60
CA SER A 416 19.79 -23.30 45.56
C SER A 416 20.36 -22.77 46.88
N GLN A 417 21.12 -21.67 46.82
CA GLN A 417 21.68 -21.01 48.01
C GLN A 417 20.58 -20.37 48.88
N ALA A 418 19.43 -20.05 48.28
CA ALA A 418 18.28 -19.48 48.96
C ALA A 418 17.15 -20.49 49.22
N TRP A 419 17.30 -21.77 48.83
CA TRP A 419 16.24 -22.77 48.88
C TRP A 419 15.61 -22.95 50.27
N LEU A 420 14.28 -22.92 50.34
CA LEU A 420 13.46 -23.01 51.55
C LEU A 420 13.71 -21.89 52.58
N GLN A 421 14.34 -20.78 52.18
CA GLN A 421 14.44 -19.60 53.02
C GLN A 421 13.11 -18.84 53.05
N THR A 422 12.83 -18.19 54.18
CA THR A 422 11.72 -17.23 54.31
C THR A 422 12.27 -15.81 54.14
N CYS A 423 11.73 -15.07 53.18
CA CYS A 423 12.22 -13.75 52.77
C CYS A 423 11.50 -12.67 53.59
N ILE A 424 12.09 -12.24 54.70
CA ILE A 424 11.54 -11.21 55.60
C ILE A 424 12.57 -10.13 55.93
N GLY A 425 12.08 -8.93 56.23
CA GLY A 425 12.93 -7.80 56.63
C GLY A 425 13.75 -7.23 55.48
N GLU A 426 15.05 -6.98 55.72
CA GLU A 426 15.97 -6.39 54.73
C GLU A 426 16.28 -7.31 53.53
N ASN A 427 15.90 -8.59 53.59
CA ASN A 427 16.07 -9.57 52.50
C ASN A 427 14.73 -10.03 51.91
N ALA A 428 13.82 -9.08 51.66
CA ALA A 428 12.44 -9.35 51.28
C ALA A 428 12.24 -10.15 49.97
N PHE A 429 13.29 -10.30 49.14
CA PHE A 429 13.25 -11.11 47.92
C PHE A 429 14.32 -12.22 47.90
N CYS A 430 14.92 -12.56 49.05
CA CYS A 430 15.99 -13.56 49.16
C CYS A 430 17.08 -13.43 48.08
N THR A 431 17.65 -12.23 47.90
CA THR A 431 18.63 -11.96 46.84
C THR A 431 18.11 -12.19 45.41
N ARG A 432 16.81 -11.93 45.18
CA ARG A 432 16.04 -12.16 43.95
C ARG A 432 15.55 -13.59 43.73
N SER A 433 15.91 -14.54 44.59
CA SER A 433 15.52 -15.95 44.46
C SER A 433 14.04 -16.23 44.74
N ASP A 434 13.32 -15.30 45.40
CA ASP A 434 11.85 -15.32 45.52
C ASP A 434 11.24 -14.63 44.30
N LEU A 435 11.08 -15.41 43.22
CA LEU A 435 10.65 -14.98 41.89
C LEU A 435 9.14 -14.72 41.84
N ASP A 436 8.35 -15.45 42.63
CA ASP A 436 6.89 -15.26 42.72
C ASP A 436 6.46 -14.26 43.80
N GLN A 437 7.41 -13.77 44.62
CA GLN A 437 7.22 -12.81 45.71
C GLN A 437 6.26 -13.33 46.79
N SER A 438 6.21 -14.65 47.00
CA SER A 438 5.39 -15.29 48.03
C SER A 438 5.94 -15.11 49.44
N GLY A 439 7.17 -14.59 49.58
CA GLY A 439 7.86 -14.42 50.86
C GLY A 439 8.71 -15.63 51.25
N GLY A 440 8.99 -16.53 50.32
CA GLY A 440 9.89 -17.67 50.51
C GLY A 440 10.40 -18.21 49.18
N VAL A 441 11.48 -19.00 49.21
CA VAL A 441 12.02 -19.65 48.01
C VAL A 441 11.66 -21.11 48.01
N ASP A 442 10.78 -21.54 47.11
CA ASP A 442 10.27 -22.90 47.06
C ASP A 442 10.09 -23.46 45.62
N LEU A 443 9.33 -24.55 45.52
CA LEU A 443 9.06 -25.23 44.25
C LEU A 443 8.43 -24.33 43.19
N ASN A 444 7.70 -23.29 43.57
CA ASN A 444 7.13 -22.33 42.64
C ASN A 444 8.21 -21.46 42.00
N ASP A 445 9.22 -21.01 42.75
CA ASP A 445 10.36 -20.26 42.20
C ASP A 445 11.20 -21.13 41.28
N LEU A 446 11.47 -22.38 41.69
CA LEU A 446 12.17 -23.32 40.82
C LEU A 446 11.36 -23.61 39.55
N ARG A 447 10.02 -23.69 39.64
CA ARG A 447 9.16 -23.84 38.45
C ARG A 447 9.29 -22.63 37.52
N ILE A 448 9.24 -21.41 38.05
CA ILE A 448 9.44 -20.19 37.25
C ILE A 448 10.82 -20.23 36.59
N LEU A 449 11.89 -20.50 37.34
CA LEU A 449 13.23 -20.60 36.76
C LEU A 449 13.32 -21.71 35.70
N ALA A 450 12.67 -22.85 35.94
CA ALA A 450 12.65 -23.99 35.02
C ALA A 450 11.87 -23.71 33.73
N GLU A 451 10.83 -22.87 33.77
CA GLU A 451 10.11 -22.40 32.58
C GLU A 451 11.01 -21.64 31.61
N PHE A 452 12.12 -21.07 32.11
CA PHE A 452 13.10 -20.35 31.33
C PHE A 452 14.43 -21.10 31.17
N TRP A 453 14.53 -22.34 31.65
CA TRP A 453 15.76 -23.13 31.62
C TRP A 453 16.22 -23.41 30.19
N LEU A 454 17.45 -23.00 29.88
CA LEU A 454 18.00 -23.02 28.51
C LEU A 454 17.18 -22.20 27.49
N ALA A 455 16.32 -21.28 27.94
CA ALA A 455 15.66 -20.34 27.05
C ALA A 455 16.69 -19.35 26.50
N ILE A 456 17.19 -19.67 25.31
CA ILE A 456 17.67 -18.71 24.31
C ILE A 456 17.01 -19.17 23.00
N PRO A 457 16.43 -18.28 22.18
CA PRO A 457 16.16 -18.60 20.79
C PRO A 457 17.46 -18.63 19.98
#